data_AF-A0A3Q1J404-F1
#
_entry.id   AF-A0A3Q1J404-F1
#
_cell.length_a   1.000
_cell.length_b   1.000
_cell.length_c   1.000
_cell.angle_alpha   90.00
_cell.angle_beta   90.00
_cell.angle_gamma   90.00
#
_symmetry.space_group_name_H-M   'P 1'
#
loop_
_entity.id
_entity.type
_entity.pdbx_description
1 polymer ?
#
loop_
_entity_poly.entity_id
_entity_poly.type
_entity_poly.pdbx_seq_one_letter_code
_entity_poly.pdbx_strand_id
1 'polypeptide(L)'
;MDGELEQGENEVKNDTERKTAEEGVPAEILTSDHQEGIKTSEELPVEAVTSKPGEMDGDELQGEDDITTRSHLEIKLSEVNEQPVSHEESAVFEINSSDDNEHHRLHVEGWQREPTAPAQGEEEDAGDADGEDVSYEECTNLLQELCEERDKAMQRSGELQMKLAEYLRKKAGDDALPEIQESEQVYEKSISILTELKQQLAAESETVQQQAEELRLQSQEKLDKVETEWQAFMALKQDVAVTVLSRSLGKQAAQAKVESALAVEQLRQDQLIKLRLKHIKLSAKIDRLETELQDEVERGRDTLQLQFEQLQAERLEQKKHIEKQSEELFKLQKKMSSSLEILSNVKEKMCWIQMEVQAKREQLAELEAMVARMRDLLTRTKQAGNSLQRDNQRLKERRGLLGNRVLLQDFEDTMLTSLLKAYNHDLKYILYNMGDVKIKILHII
;
A
#
# COMPACT_ATOMS: atom_id res chain seq x y z
N MET A 1 -28.41 -72.37 -41.19
CA MET A 1 -28.28 -70.90 -41.29
C MET A 1 -28.07 -70.38 -39.88
N ASP A 2 -26.96 -70.73 -39.21
CA ASP A 2 -25.54 -70.48 -39.54
C ASP A 2 -25.22 -68.98 -39.34
N GLY A 3 -24.29 -68.55 -38.51
CA GLY A 3 -23.41 -69.26 -37.56
C GLY A 3 -22.37 -68.29 -36.95
N GLU A 4 -21.69 -68.72 -35.87
CA GLU A 4 -20.39 -68.20 -35.34
C GLU A 4 -20.39 -66.73 -34.83
N LEU A 5 -20.00 -66.35 -33.60
CA LEU A 5 -18.87 -66.67 -32.68
C LEU A 5 -17.53 -65.99 -32.96
N GLU A 6 -17.09 -65.28 -31.91
CA GLU A 6 -15.72 -65.09 -31.41
C GLU A 6 -14.77 -64.01 -31.95
N GLN A 7 -13.81 -63.73 -31.06
CA GLN A 7 -12.85 -62.63 -31.05
C GLN A 7 -11.57 -63.04 -31.81
N GLY A 8 -10.82 -62.08 -32.34
CA GLY A 8 -9.56 -62.39 -33.03
C GLY A 8 -8.73 -61.15 -33.35
N GLU A 9 -7.69 -60.98 -32.55
CA GLU A 9 -6.62 -59.97 -32.64
C GLU A 9 -6.04 -59.79 -34.05
N ASN A 10 -5.54 -58.58 -34.35
CA ASN A 10 -4.48 -58.39 -35.34
C ASN A 10 -3.57 -57.24 -34.93
N GLU A 11 -2.33 -57.58 -34.58
CA GLU A 11 -1.23 -56.62 -34.47
C GLU A 11 -0.80 -56.14 -35.86
N VAL A 12 -0.53 -54.83 -36.00
CA VAL A 12 0.56 -54.37 -36.87
C VAL A 12 1.37 -53.31 -36.12
N LYS A 13 2.50 -53.73 -35.56
CA LYS A 13 3.59 -52.81 -35.20
C LYS A 13 4.31 -52.38 -36.49
N ASN A 14 4.77 -51.13 -36.55
CA ASN A 14 5.90 -50.75 -37.41
C ASN A 14 6.64 -49.55 -36.81
N ASP A 15 7.81 -49.83 -36.24
CA ASP A 15 8.80 -48.83 -35.86
C ASP A 15 9.56 -48.32 -37.09
N THR A 16 9.97 -47.04 -37.08
CA THR A 16 11.22 -46.59 -37.72
C THR A 16 11.71 -45.31 -37.04
N GLU A 17 12.56 -45.54 -36.04
CA GLU A 17 13.83 -44.88 -35.74
C GLU A 17 14.19 -43.52 -36.40
N ARG A 18 14.66 -42.59 -35.55
CA ARG A 18 15.95 -41.91 -35.79
C ARG A 18 16.70 -41.65 -34.47
N LYS A 19 17.94 -42.12 -34.39
CA LYS A 19 18.84 -42.11 -33.20
C LYS A 19 19.94 -41.02 -33.28
N THR A 20 20.78 -41.01 -32.23
CA THR A 20 22.13 -40.41 -32.05
C THR A 20 22.16 -38.97 -31.52
N ALA A 21 22.96 -38.62 -30.50
CA ALA A 21 23.81 -39.35 -29.51
C ALA A 21 23.93 -38.42 -28.26
N GLU A 22 24.06 -38.81 -26.98
CA GLU A 22 24.83 -39.84 -26.26
C GLU A 22 26.29 -39.45 -25.90
N GLU A 23 26.52 -39.19 -24.60
CA GLU A 23 27.72 -39.35 -23.74
C GLU A 23 27.54 -38.42 -22.51
N GLY A 24 27.91 -38.73 -21.26
CA GLY A 24 28.48 -39.96 -20.66
C GLY A 24 29.05 -39.62 -19.28
N VAL A 25 28.60 -40.29 -18.21
CA VAL A 25 29.04 -40.06 -16.81
C VAL A 25 29.71 -41.33 -16.26
N PRO A 26 30.78 -41.19 -15.46
CA PRO A 26 30.85 -41.95 -14.21
C PRO A 26 31.31 -41.10 -13.00
N ALA A 27 31.03 -41.61 -11.80
CA ALA A 27 31.38 -41.00 -10.52
C ALA A 27 32.60 -41.69 -9.87
N GLU A 28 33.27 -41.03 -8.91
CA GLU A 28 33.40 -41.47 -7.50
C GLU A 28 34.57 -40.82 -6.69
N ILE A 29 34.25 -40.40 -5.45
CA ILE A 29 35.02 -40.63 -4.19
C ILE A 29 36.26 -39.75 -3.78
N LEU A 30 36.28 -39.36 -2.48
CA LEU A 30 37.40 -38.82 -1.61
C LEU A 30 38.03 -37.43 -1.98
N THR A 31 38.59 -36.59 -1.08
CA THR A 31 38.38 -36.20 0.36
C THR A 31 39.24 -34.96 0.70
N SER A 32 38.91 -34.27 1.81
CA SER A 32 39.80 -33.53 2.72
C SER A 32 40.41 -32.17 2.32
N ASP A 33 40.13 -31.20 3.19
CA ASP A 33 40.97 -30.12 3.73
C ASP A 33 42.33 -29.78 3.08
N HIS A 34 42.50 -28.50 2.73
CA HIS A 34 43.64 -27.79 3.31
C HIS A 34 43.37 -26.30 3.58
N GLN A 35 44.15 -25.78 4.52
CA GLN A 35 44.00 -24.49 5.19
C GLN A 35 45.35 -23.78 5.15
N GLU A 36 45.47 -22.68 4.40
CA GLU A 36 46.59 -21.74 4.47
C GLU A 36 46.08 -20.33 4.10
N GLY A 37 46.46 -19.24 4.77
CA GLY A 37 47.42 -19.12 5.86
C GLY A 37 48.55 -18.13 5.56
N ILE A 38 48.23 -16.85 5.30
CA ILE A 38 49.25 -15.79 5.23
C ILE A 38 48.94 -14.71 6.28
N LYS A 39 49.79 -14.67 7.31
CA LYS A 39 49.96 -13.53 8.22
C LYS A 39 51.11 -12.66 7.71
N THR A 40 50.97 -11.35 7.83
CA THR A 40 52.12 -10.46 8.07
C THR A 40 51.71 -9.41 9.08
N SER A 41 52.23 -9.54 10.30
CA SER A 41 52.25 -8.47 11.30
C SER A 41 53.45 -7.57 11.03
N GLU A 42 53.34 -6.28 11.34
CA GLU A 42 54.50 -5.45 11.68
C GLU A 42 54.12 -4.49 12.81
N GLU A 43 54.96 -4.41 13.84
CA GLU A 43 54.69 -3.74 15.12
C GLU A 43 55.48 -2.44 15.27
N LEU A 44 54.78 -1.35 15.64
CA LEU A 44 55.21 -0.34 16.64
C LEU A 44 56.48 0.50 16.29
N PRO A 45 57.01 1.42 17.15
CA PRO A 45 56.52 1.95 18.45
C PRO A 45 56.57 3.51 18.62
N VAL A 46 56.21 4.00 19.83
CA VAL A 46 56.60 5.30 20.52
C VAL A 46 56.34 6.65 19.81
N GLU A 47 56.15 7.86 20.39
CA GLU A 47 55.92 8.47 21.74
C GLU A 47 55.45 9.95 21.52
N ALA A 48 55.07 10.84 22.46
CA ALA A 48 54.92 10.83 23.93
C ALA A 48 53.98 11.97 24.44
N VAL A 49 53.30 11.71 25.57
CA VAL A 49 53.07 12.57 26.76
C VAL A 49 52.83 14.11 26.60
N THR A 50 51.60 14.53 26.95
CA THR A 50 51.15 15.67 27.82
C THR A 50 49.69 16.04 27.47
N SER A 51 48.79 16.55 28.33
CA SER A 51 48.76 16.71 29.80
C SER A 51 47.30 16.82 30.33
N LYS A 52 47.12 16.87 31.66
CA LYS A 52 45.88 17.08 32.45
C LYS A 52 45.98 18.41 33.27
N PRO A 53 45.11 18.82 34.24
CA PRO A 53 43.89 18.20 34.83
C PRO A 53 42.67 19.14 35.06
N GLY A 54 41.62 18.59 35.70
CA GLY A 54 40.45 19.27 36.32
C GLY A 54 39.33 18.25 36.60
N GLU A 55 39.50 17.32 37.56
CA GLU A 55 38.88 17.29 38.91
C GLU A 55 37.39 16.87 38.89
N MET A 56 37.06 15.61 39.27
CA MET A 56 36.62 15.11 40.62
C MET A 56 35.11 15.37 40.85
N ASP A 57 34.26 14.48 41.39
CA ASP A 57 34.41 13.19 42.13
C ASP A 57 33.64 12.03 41.42
N GLY A 58 33.96 10.74 41.63
CA GLY A 58 33.44 9.86 42.71
C GLY A 58 32.23 9.04 42.19
N ASP A 59 32.13 7.71 42.31
CA ASP A 59 32.62 6.79 43.35
C ASP A 59 32.90 5.34 42.81
N GLU A 60 33.28 4.42 43.71
CA GLU A 60 34.02 3.18 43.51
C GLU A 60 33.31 1.93 42.90
N LEU A 61 34.07 1.24 42.03
CA LEU A 61 34.49 -0.19 42.05
C LEU A 61 33.55 -1.40 41.80
N GLN A 62 34.07 -2.26 40.90
CA GLN A 62 34.14 -3.75 40.90
C GLN A 62 32.85 -4.55 40.56
N GLY A 63 32.94 -5.70 39.87
CA GLY A 63 34.09 -6.43 39.32
C GLY A 63 33.66 -7.51 38.30
N GLU A 64 34.63 -8.26 37.77
CA GLU A 64 34.47 -9.14 36.59
C GLU A 64 34.04 -10.59 36.92
N ASP A 65 33.59 -11.28 35.86
CA ASP A 65 33.76 -12.72 35.54
C ASP A 65 32.93 -13.89 36.15
N ASP A 66 32.60 -14.77 35.18
CA ASP A 66 32.51 -16.23 35.13
C ASP A 66 31.34 -17.10 35.67
N ILE A 67 30.60 -17.63 34.68
CA ILE A 67 30.19 -19.04 34.43
C ILE A 67 30.06 -19.99 35.64
N THR A 68 28.83 -20.46 35.88
CA THR A 68 28.37 -21.89 35.95
C THR A 68 26.92 -21.87 36.46
N THR A 69 25.90 -22.44 35.79
CA THR A 69 25.45 -23.82 36.07
C THR A 69 24.45 -24.34 35.03
N ARG A 70 24.76 -25.55 34.54
CA ARG A 70 23.98 -26.53 33.76
C ARG A 70 22.57 -26.88 34.30
N SER A 71 21.54 -26.79 33.45
CA SER A 71 20.26 -27.55 33.53
C SER A 71 19.62 -27.55 32.13
N HIS A 72 19.66 -28.61 31.33
CA HIS A 72 18.89 -29.86 31.39
C HIS A 72 17.35 -29.69 31.28
N LEU A 73 16.77 -30.45 30.33
CA LEU A 73 15.37 -30.87 30.19
C LEU A 73 14.63 -31.01 31.54
N GLU A 74 13.32 -30.80 31.65
CA GLU A 74 12.30 -31.62 30.98
C GLU A 74 10.90 -30.97 31.08
N ILE A 75 10.03 -31.23 30.11
CA ILE A 75 8.61 -30.82 30.14
C ILE A 75 7.82 -31.85 30.96
N LYS A 76 7.06 -31.41 31.98
CA LYS A 76 6.01 -32.23 32.61
C LYS A 76 4.85 -31.40 33.17
N LEU A 77 3.65 -31.89 32.90
CA LEU A 77 2.35 -31.37 33.35
C LEU A 77 2.03 -31.87 34.76
N SER A 78 1.38 -31.04 35.58
CA SER A 78 0.37 -31.47 36.58
C SER A 78 -0.31 -30.27 37.26
N GLU A 79 -1.65 -30.34 37.35
CA GLU A 79 -2.56 -29.77 38.37
C GLU A 79 -2.39 -28.30 38.83
N VAL A 80 -3.30 -27.38 38.47
CA VAL A 80 -4.67 -27.20 38.99
C VAL A 80 -4.70 -26.62 40.42
N ASN A 81 -5.22 -25.39 40.53
CA ASN A 81 -6.00 -24.96 41.68
C ASN A 81 -7.14 -24.03 41.23
N GLU A 82 -8.30 -24.19 41.84
CA GLU A 82 -9.58 -23.67 41.33
C GLU A 82 -9.96 -22.30 41.92
N GLN A 83 -10.87 -21.59 41.22
CA GLN A 83 -12.22 -21.20 41.69
C GLN A 83 -12.77 -19.99 40.88
N PRO A 84 -14.10 -19.79 40.78
CA PRO A 84 -15.11 -20.77 40.37
C PRO A 84 -16.12 -20.18 39.34
N VAL A 85 -16.84 -21.04 38.61
CA VAL A 85 -18.04 -20.64 37.85
C VAL A 85 -19.18 -21.61 38.19
N SER A 86 -20.21 -21.11 38.88
CA SER A 86 -21.50 -21.79 39.08
C SER A 86 -22.45 -21.39 37.94
N HIS A 87 -23.03 -22.32 37.17
CA HIS A 87 -24.22 -23.14 37.50
C HIS A 87 -25.46 -22.26 37.73
N GLU A 88 -26.66 -22.50 37.16
CA GLU A 88 -27.24 -23.58 36.33
C GLU A 88 -27.96 -22.94 35.10
N GLU A 89 -28.54 -23.61 34.08
CA GLU A 89 -29.38 -24.81 34.07
C GLU A 89 -29.44 -25.39 32.63
N SER A 90 -29.13 -26.68 32.44
CA SER A 90 -29.19 -27.35 31.14
C SER A 90 -30.25 -28.46 31.18
N ALA A 91 -31.48 -28.13 30.79
CA ALA A 91 -32.56 -29.09 30.71
C ALA A 91 -32.28 -30.15 29.62
N VAL A 92 -32.12 -31.39 30.05
CA VAL A 92 -32.05 -32.55 29.14
C VAL A 92 -33.46 -32.83 28.63
N PHE A 93 -33.74 -32.48 27.38
CA PHE A 93 -34.98 -32.90 26.72
C PHE A 93 -34.88 -34.37 26.30
N GLU A 94 -35.69 -35.22 26.94
CA GLU A 94 -36.00 -36.55 26.42
C GLU A 94 -36.78 -36.42 25.11
N ILE A 95 -36.10 -36.64 23.98
CA ILE A 95 -36.79 -36.79 22.69
C ILE A 95 -37.37 -38.20 22.63
N ASN A 96 -38.59 -38.35 23.16
CA ASN A 96 -39.44 -39.48 22.84
C ASN A 96 -39.78 -39.45 21.35
N SER A 97 -39.59 -40.60 20.70
CA SER A 97 -39.95 -40.85 19.32
C SER A 97 -41.46 -40.75 19.12
N SER A 98 -41.93 -39.70 18.44
CA SER A 98 -43.16 -39.76 17.63
C SER A 98 -42.78 -39.82 16.16
N ASP A 99 -43.53 -40.59 15.38
CA ASP A 99 -43.62 -40.36 13.94
C ASP A 99 -44.14 -38.93 13.72
N ASP A 100 -43.64 -38.27 12.68
CA ASP A 100 -44.53 -37.71 11.66
C ASP A 100 -43.83 -37.75 10.29
N ASN A 101 -44.57 -38.28 9.32
CA ASN A 101 -44.12 -38.49 7.94
C ASN A 101 -44.96 -37.61 7.01
N GLU A 102 -44.81 -36.29 7.14
CA GLU A 102 -45.48 -35.32 6.27
C GLU A 102 -44.55 -34.84 5.16
N HIS A 103 -45.02 -35.02 3.92
CA HIS A 103 -44.35 -34.49 2.73
C HIS A 103 -44.49 -32.96 2.70
N HIS A 104 -43.37 -32.23 2.79
CA HIS A 104 -43.32 -30.82 2.42
C HIS A 104 -43.49 -30.64 0.90
N ARG A 105 -44.74 -30.74 0.44
CA ARG A 105 -45.16 -30.33 -0.89
C ARG A 105 -45.30 -28.81 -0.89
N LEU A 106 -44.30 -28.11 -1.43
CA LEU A 106 -44.29 -26.64 -1.49
C LEU A 106 -45.53 -26.12 -2.22
N HIS A 107 -46.46 -25.54 -1.46
CA HIS A 107 -47.65 -24.88 -1.97
C HIS A 107 -47.27 -23.49 -2.48
N VAL A 108 -47.02 -23.37 -3.78
CA VAL A 108 -46.84 -22.08 -4.44
C VAL A 108 -48.21 -21.44 -4.58
N GLU A 109 -48.55 -20.56 -3.65
CA GLU A 109 -49.85 -19.91 -3.57
C GLU A 109 -49.97 -18.80 -4.64
N GLY A 110 -50.57 -19.17 -5.78
CA GLY A 110 -50.90 -18.25 -6.86
C GLY A 110 -52.11 -17.39 -6.50
N TRP A 111 -51.89 -16.12 -6.19
CA TRP A 111 -52.95 -15.16 -5.84
C TRP A 111 -53.88 -14.89 -7.02
N GLN A 112 -55.00 -15.63 -7.11
CA GLN A 112 -56.03 -15.42 -8.12
C GLN A 112 -57.29 -14.82 -7.46
N ARG A 113 -57.43 -13.49 -7.59
CA ARG A 113 -58.58 -12.74 -7.07
C ARG A 113 -59.77 -12.80 -8.03
N GLU A 114 -60.83 -13.51 -7.66
CA GLU A 114 -62.16 -13.34 -8.25
C GLU A 114 -63.06 -12.48 -7.33
N PRO A 115 -63.92 -11.59 -7.87
CA PRO A 115 -64.75 -10.71 -7.06
C PRO A 115 -66.22 -11.19 -6.95
N THR A 116 -66.73 -11.33 -5.73
CA THR A 116 -68.16 -11.61 -5.49
C THR A 116 -68.83 -10.49 -4.70
N ALA A 117 -69.97 -10.01 -5.20
CA ALA A 117 -70.76 -8.95 -4.60
C ALA A 117 -71.62 -9.45 -3.41
N PRO A 118 -72.09 -8.59 -2.49
CA PRO A 118 -72.73 -9.00 -1.25
C PRO A 118 -74.21 -9.35 -1.42
N ALA A 119 -74.67 -10.31 -0.61
CA ALA A 119 -76.08 -10.63 -0.38
C ALA A 119 -76.40 -10.59 1.13
N GLN A 120 -77.67 -10.38 1.46
CA GLN A 120 -78.14 -9.94 2.77
C GLN A 120 -78.66 -11.10 3.64
N GLY A 121 -78.71 -10.89 4.97
CA GLY A 121 -79.85 -11.34 5.79
C GLY A 121 -79.55 -12.29 6.96
N GLU A 122 -79.99 -11.85 8.15
CA GLU A 122 -80.56 -12.65 9.28
C GLU A 122 -79.63 -13.68 9.96
N GLU A 123 -79.20 -13.55 11.22
CA GLU A 123 -79.84 -13.38 12.55
C GLU A 123 -79.85 -14.69 13.39
N GLU A 124 -79.63 -14.53 14.70
CA GLU A 124 -79.56 -15.54 15.79
C GLU A 124 -78.41 -16.58 15.68
N ASP A 125 -77.59 -16.81 16.72
CA ASP A 125 -77.97 -17.27 18.06
C ASP A 125 -77.03 -16.74 19.17
N ALA A 126 -77.48 -16.74 20.42
CA ALA A 126 -76.73 -16.26 21.58
C ALA A 126 -76.13 -17.43 22.38
N GLY A 127 -74.80 -17.60 22.32
CA GLY A 127 -74.05 -18.61 23.06
C GLY A 127 -72.84 -18.03 23.79
N ASP A 128 -72.90 -18.11 25.13
CA ASP A 128 -71.85 -17.93 26.16
C ASP A 128 -70.74 -16.87 26.02
N ALA A 129 -70.52 -16.18 27.15
CA ALA A 129 -69.41 -15.27 27.33
C ALA A 129 -68.14 -15.99 27.83
N ASP A 130 -67.02 -15.25 27.76
CA ASP A 130 -65.79 -15.44 28.55
C ASP A 130 -64.82 -16.54 28.03
N GLY A 131 -64.06 -16.21 26.98
CA GLY A 131 -62.97 -17.07 26.49
C GLY A 131 -62.10 -16.55 25.33
N GLU A 132 -62.61 -15.68 24.46
CA GLU A 132 -61.96 -15.41 23.15
C GLU A 132 -61.54 -13.94 22.88
N ASP A 133 -61.81 -13.01 23.79
CA ASP A 133 -61.52 -11.57 23.60
C ASP A 133 -60.02 -11.30 23.37
N VAL A 134 -59.13 -11.99 24.10
CA VAL A 134 -57.67 -11.82 23.98
C VAL A 134 -57.18 -12.17 22.57
N SER A 135 -57.69 -13.25 21.96
CA SER A 135 -57.28 -13.67 20.62
C SER A 135 -57.80 -12.71 19.53
N TYR A 136 -59.02 -12.18 19.70
CA TYR A 136 -59.59 -11.22 18.74
C TYR A 136 -58.91 -9.85 18.83
N GLU A 137 -58.61 -9.38 20.04
CA GLU A 137 -57.90 -8.12 20.26
C GLU A 137 -56.42 -8.21 19.79
N GLU A 138 -55.74 -9.34 19.99
CA GLU A 138 -54.41 -9.61 19.40
C GLU A 138 -54.46 -9.70 17.86
N CYS A 139 -55.44 -10.39 17.28
CA CYS A 139 -55.61 -10.49 15.81
C CYS A 139 -55.92 -9.13 15.17
N THR A 140 -56.73 -8.29 15.81
CA THR A 140 -57.06 -6.95 15.30
C THR A 140 -55.88 -5.99 15.39
N ASN A 141 -55.10 -6.06 16.48
CA ASN A 141 -53.83 -5.32 16.60
C ASN A 141 -52.83 -5.76 15.51
N LEU A 142 -52.64 -7.06 15.29
CA LEU A 142 -51.77 -7.58 14.22
C LEU A 142 -52.24 -7.14 12.82
N LEU A 143 -53.55 -7.15 12.56
CA LEU A 143 -54.12 -6.67 11.30
C LEU A 143 -53.85 -5.16 11.09
N GLN A 144 -53.91 -4.37 12.16
CA GLN A 144 -53.60 -2.94 12.14
C GLN A 144 -52.10 -2.71 11.86
N GLU A 145 -51.21 -3.42 12.54
CA GLU A 145 -49.76 -3.35 12.30
C GLU A 145 -49.42 -3.69 10.85
N LEU A 146 -49.96 -4.79 10.31
CA LEU A 146 -49.78 -5.20 8.92
C LEU A 146 -50.36 -4.17 7.92
N CYS A 147 -51.47 -3.50 8.24
CA CYS A 147 -52.00 -2.40 7.43
C CYS A 147 -51.06 -1.19 7.44
N GLU A 148 -50.50 -0.83 8.59
CA GLU A 148 -49.52 0.25 8.67
C GLU A 148 -48.23 -0.10 7.92
N GLU A 149 -47.74 -1.34 8.01
CA GLU A 149 -46.56 -1.80 7.25
C GLU A 149 -46.81 -1.75 5.74
N ARG A 150 -47.99 -2.23 5.28
CA ARG A 150 -48.43 -2.08 3.90
C ARG A 150 -48.40 -0.61 3.47
N ASP A 151 -48.95 0.30 4.27
CA ASP A 151 -49.03 1.71 3.90
C ASP A 151 -47.66 2.40 3.91
N LYS A 152 -46.79 2.06 4.88
CA LYS A 152 -45.38 2.48 4.90
C LYS A 152 -44.61 1.91 3.69
N ALA A 153 -44.91 0.70 3.23
CA ALA A 153 -44.33 0.10 2.03
C ALA A 153 -44.86 0.74 0.74
N MET A 154 -46.17 1.00 0.65
CA MET A 154 -46.79 1.71 -0.47
C MET A 154 -46.28 3.14 -0.59
N GLN A 155 -46.10 3.86 0.52
CA GLN A 155 -45.53 5.21 0.52
C GLN A 155 -44.08 5.18 0.01
N ARG A 156 -43.23 4.28 0.53
CA ARG A 156 -41.84 4.12 0.03
C ARG A 156 -41.80 3.74 -1.45
N SER A 157 -42.70 2.87 -1.91
CA SER A 157 -42.84 2.49 -3.31
C SER A 157 -43.21 3.71 -4.17
N GLY A 158 -44.19 4.52 -3.75
CA GLY A 158 -44.56 5.76 -4.42
C GLY A 158 -43.44 6.81 -4.44
N GLU A 159 -42.70 6.96 -3.35
CA GLU A 159 -41.52 7.85 -3.29
C GLU A 159 -40.40 7.39 -4.23
N LEU A 160 -40.15 6.07 -4.33
CA LEU A 160 -39.17 5.50 -5.25
C LEU A 160 -39.62 5.64 -6.71
N GLN A 161 -40.90 5.40 -7.01
CA GLN A 161 -41.48 5.62 -8.34
C GLN A 161 -41.42 7.10 -8.75
N MET A 162 -41.66 8.03 -7.82
CA MET A 162 -41.55 9.47 -8.06
C MET A 162 -40.08 9.88 -8.32
N LYS A 163 -39.14 9.40 -7.50
CA LYS A 163 -37.69 9.60 -7.73
C LYS A 163 -37.23 9.02 -9.07
N LEU A 164 -37.76 7.85 -9.46
CA LEU A 164 -37.47 7.22 -10.76
C LEU A 164 -38.05 8.05 -11.92
N ALA A 165 -39.29 8.54 -11.80
CA ALA A 165 -39.90 9.41 -12.80
C ALA A 165 -39.18 10.77 -12.93
N GLU A 166 -38.68 11.33 -11.83
CA GLU A 166 -37.82 12.52 -11.83
C GLU A 166 -36.47 12.24 -12.49
N TYR A 167 -35.83 11.11 -12.17
CA TYR A 167 -34.58 10.69 -12.78
C TYR A 167 -34.72 10.50 -14.30
N LEU A 168 -35.75 9.77 -14.74
CA LEU A 168 -36.06 9.56 -16.16
C LEU A 168 -36.36 10.89 -16.87
N ARG A 169 -37.15 11.78 -16.27
CA ARG A 169 -37.43 13.13 -16.83
C ARG A 169 -36.16 13.99 -16.93
N LYS A 170 -35.24 13.86 -15.98
CA LYS A 170 -33.96 14.58 -15.96
C LYS A 170 -32.95 13.99 -16.94
N LYS A 171 -33.01 12.69 -17.20
CA LYS A 171 -32.21 11.98 -18.21
C LYS A 171 -32.74 12.19 -19.64
N ALA A 172 -34.05 12.43 -19.81
CA ALA A 172 -34.69 12.69 -21.11
C ALA A 172 -34.27 14.01 -21.80
N GLY A 173 -33.40 14.81 -21.18
CA GLY A 173 -32.73 15.93 -21.84
C GLY A 173 -31.55 15.46 -22.70
N ASP A 174 -31.80 15.32 -24.00
CA ASP A 174 -30.85 15.29 -25.12
C ASP A 174 -29.86 14.11 -25.34
N ASP A 175 -29.77 13.06 -24.49
CA ASP A 175 -28.85 11.92 -24.83
C ASP A 175 -29.31 10.50 -24.42
N ALA A 176 -30.48 10.33 -23.79
CA ALA A 176 -30.84 9.06 -23.13
C ALA A 176 -31.69 8.06 -23.94
N LEU A 177 -32.26 8.44 -25.09
CA LEU A 177 -33.14 7.56 -25.86
C LEU A 177 -32.48 6.24 -26.32
N PRO A 178 -31.28 6.24 -26.95
CA PRO A 178 -30.67 4.99 -27.42
C PRO A 178 -30.23 4.08 -26.25
N GLU A 179 -29.69 4.65 -25.18
CA GLU A 179 -29.24 3.89 -24.01
C GLU A 179 -30.41 3.21 -23.27
N ILE A 180 -31.61 3.84 -23.24
CA ILE A 180 -32.82 3.21 -22.72
C ILE A 180 -33.22 2.01 -23.60
N GLN A 181 -33.23 2.17 -24.93
CA GLN A 181 -33.61 1.10 -25.85
C GLN A 181 -32.61 -0.08 -25.85
N GLU A 182 -31.32 0.18 -25.65
CA GLU A 182 -30.31 -0.87 -25.43
C GLU A 182 -30.52 -1.57 -24.08
N SER A 183 -30.83 -0.82 -23.01
CA SER A 183 -31.14 -1.42 -21.70
C SER A 183 -32.43 -2.26 -21.71
N GLU A 184 -33.43 -1.87 -22.49
CA GLU A 184 -34.68 -2.60 -22.70
C GLU A 184 -34.43 -3.91 -23.47
N GLN A 185 -33.58 -3.90 -24.50
CA GLN A 185 -33.16 -5.13 -25.19
C GLN A 185 -32.32 -6.06 -24.31
N VAL A 186 -31.46 -5.52 -23.43
CA VAL A 186 -30.70 -6.34 -22.46
C VAL A 186 -31.63 -6.93 -21.41
N TYR A 187 -32.64 -6.18 -20.96
CA TYR A 187 -33.68 -6.68 -20.07
C TYR A 187 -34.52 -7.77 -20.74
N GLU A 188 -34.99 -7.55 -21.96
CA GLU A 188 -35.77 -8.54 -22.74
C GLU A 188 -35.00 -9.84 -22.96
N LYS A 189 -33.70 -9.76 -23.32
CA LYS A 189 -32.80 -10.92 -23.40
C LYS A 189 -32.63 -11.61 -22.04
N SER A 190 -32.52 -10.85 -20.96
CA SER A 190 -32.39 -11.42 -19.60
C SER A 190 -33.67 -12.14 -19.17
N ILE A 191 -34.84 -11.59 -19.52
CA ILE A 191 -36.14 -12.22 -19.30
C ILE A 191 -36.31 -13.46 -20.18
N SER A 192 -35.90 -13.43 -21.46
CA SER A 192 -36.00 -14.59 -22.34
C SER A 192 -35.15 -15.76 -21.82
N ILE A 193 -33.90 -15.50 -21.45
CA ILE A 193 -33.01 -16.49 -20.81
C ILE A 193 -33.63 -17.02 -19.51
N LEU A 194 -34.22 -16.15 -18.68
CA LEU A 194 -34.87 -16.56 -17.43
C LEU A 194 -36.15 -17.39 -17.68
N THR A 195 -36.88 -17.15 -18.77
CA THR A 195 -38.01 -18.02 -19.17
C THR A 195 -37.54 -19.36 -19.75
N GLU A 196 -36.47 -19.38 -20.54
CA GLU A 196 -35.85 -20.61 -21.05
C GLU A 196 -35.34 -21.48 -19.91
N LEU A 197 -34.61 -20.90 -18.94
CA LEU A 197 -34.14 -21.61 -17.74
C LEU A 197 -35.30 -22.14 -16.88
N LYS A 198 -36.39 -21.39 -16.74
CA LYS A 198 -37.61 -21.88 -16.05
C LYS A 198 -38.26 -23.04 -16.79
N GLN A 199 -38.34 -22.98 -18.11
CA GLN A 199 -38.89 -24.06 -18.94
C GLN A 199 -38.00 -25.31 -18.90
N GLN A 200 -36.68 -25.14 -18.93
CA GLN A 200 -35.71 -26.22 -18.77
C GLN A 200 -35.84 -26.87 -17.39
N LEU A 201 -35.87 -26.08 -16.31
CA LEU A 201 -36.06 -26.59 -14.94
C LEU A 201 -37.40 -27.35 -14.80
N ALA A 202 -38.48 -26.86 -15.42
CA ALA A 202 -39.76 -27.55 -15.42
C ALA A 202 -39.68 -28.90 -16.14
N ALA A 203 -39.10 -28.95 -17.35
CA ALA A 203 -38.92 -30.17 -18.12
C ALA A 203 -37.99 -31.17 -17.41
N GLU A 204 -36.88 -30.71 -16.84
CA GLU A 204 -35.98 -31.53 -16.01
C GLU A 204 -36.73 -32.10 -14.80
N SER A 205 -37.51 -31.28 -14.07
CA SER A 205 -38.30 -31.73 -12.93
C SER A 205 -39.35 -32.79 -13.31
N GLU A 206 -40.01 -32.64 -14.47
CA GLU A 206 -40.94 -33.62 -14.99
C GLU A 206 -40.23 -34.93 -15.35
N THR A 207 -39.07 -34.88 -16.02
CA THR A 207 -38.31 -36.10 -16.35
C THR A 207 -37.79 -36.83 -15.11
N VAL A 208 -37.33 -36.10 -14.09
CA VAL A 208 -36.91 -36.67 -12.80
C VAL A 208 -38.10 -37.28 -12.06
N GLN A 209 -39.27 -36.65 -12.10
CA GLN A 209 -40.49 -37.21 -11.51
C GLN A 209 -40.92 -38.50 -12.23
N GLN A 210 -40.94 -38.52 -13.56
CA GLN A 210 -41.28 -39.71 -14.35
C GLN A 210 -40.32 -40.88 -14.05
N GLN A 211 -39.02 -40.60 -13.96
CA GLN A 211 -38.01 -41.61 -13.57
C GLN A 211 -38.22 -42.12 -12.14
N ALA A 212 -38.56 -41.23 -11.20
CA ALA A 212 -38.84 -41.61 -9.82
C ALA A 212 -40.11 -42.49 -9.72
N GLU A 213 -41.16 -42.18 -10.49
CA GLU A 213 -42.38 -42.98 -10.57
C GLU A 213 -42.12 -44.36 -11.20
N GLU A 214 -41.32 -44.44 -12.27
CA GLU A 214 -40.89 -45.71 -12.87
C GLU A 214 -40.12 -46.58 -11.87
N LEU A 215 -39.09 -46.01 -11.21
CA LEU A 215 -38.31 -46.71 -10.19
C LEU A 215 -39.18 -47.16 -9.01
N ARG A 216 -40.19 -46.36 -8.62
CA ARG A 216 -41.17 -46.74 -7.58
C ARG A 216 -42.00 -47.95 -8.01
N LEU A 217 -42.47 -47.98 -9.26
CA LEU A 217 -43.23 -49.10 -9.81
C LEU A 217 -42.37 -50.37 -9.91
N GLN A 218 -41.15 -50.27 -10.42
CA GLN A 218 -40.20 -51.38 -10.46
C GLN A 218 -39.82 -51.90 -9.06
N SER A 219 -39.75 -51.02 -8.06
CA SER A 219 -39.52 -51.41 -6.66
C SER A 219 -40.72 -52.18 -6.09
N GLN A 220 -41.94 -51.70 -6.33
CA GLN A 220 -43.17 -52.38 -5.90
C GLN A 220 -43.28 -53.78 -6.54
N GLU A 221 -43.08 -53.90 -7.86
CA GLU A 221 -43.13 -55.18 -8.57
C GLU A 221 -42.10 -56.20 -8.01
N LYS A 222 -40.91 -55.73 -7.62
CA LYS A 222 -39.89 -56.57 -6.97
C LYS A 222 -40.31 -56.99 -5.56
N LEU A 223 -40.92 -56.11 -4.77
CA LEU A 223 -41.45 -56.44 -3.44
C LEU A 223 -42.58 -57.48 -3.54
N ASP A 224 -43.51 -57.31 -4.47
CA ASP A 224 -44.63 -58.24 -4.67
C ASP A 224 -44.12 -59.64 -5.08
N LYS A 225 -43.12 -59.71 -5.98
CA LYS A 225 -42.43 -60.97 -6.33
C LYS A 225 -41.78 -61.63 -5.12
N VAL A 226 -40.98 -60.88 -4.36
CA VAL A 226 -40.31 -61.40 -3.15
C VAL A 226 -41.32 -61.90 -2.12
N GLU A 227 -42.44 -61.21 -1.92
CA GLU A 227 -43.49 -61.63 -0.98
C GLU A 227 -44.17 -62.93 -1.46
N THR A 228 -44.51 -63.05 -2.74
CA THR A 228 -45.09 -64.30 -3.29
C THR A 228 -44.13 -65.49 -3.21
N GLU A 229 -42.85 -65.30 -3.51
CA GLU A 229 -41.82 -66.34 -3.35
C GLU A 229 -41.61 -66.72 -1.89
N TRP A 230 -41.61 -65.75 -0.97
CA TRP A 230 -41.50 -65.96 0.47
C TRP A 230 -42.67 -66.76 1.03
N GLN A 231 -43.91 -66.42 0.65
CA GLN A 231 -45.11 -67.17 1.04
C GLN A 231 -45.06 -68.63 0.54
N ALA A 232 -44.64 -68.85 -0.71
CA ALA A 232 -44.46 -70.19 -1.27
C ALA A 232 -43.39 -71.01 -0.52
N PHE A 233 -42.25 -70.38 -0.20
CA PHE A 233 -41.18 -70.99 0.60
C PHE A 233 -41.66 -71.36 2.02
N MET A 234 -42.39 -70.46 2.69
CA MET A 234 -42.90 -70.69 4.04
C MET A 234 -43.96 -71.80 4.07
N ALA A 235 -44.84 -71.88 3.07
CA ALA A 235 -45.78 -72.99 2.91
C ALA A 235 -45.06 -74.34 2.72
N LEU A 236 -44.05 -74.39 1.85
CA LEU A 236 -43.23 -75.60 1.65
C LEU A 236 -42.50 -76.01 2.95
N LYS A 237 -41.91 -75.05 3.66
CA LYS A 237 -41.23 -75.27 4.94
C LYS A 237 -42.20 -75.84 6.00
N GLN A 238 -43.42 -75.31 6.08
CA GLN A 238 -44.44 -75.82 7.00
C GLN A 238 -44.88 -77.25 6.62
N ASP A 239 -45.17 -77.53 5.36
CA ASP A 239 -45.59 -78.87 4.91
C ASP A 239 -44.50 -79.93 5.14
N VAL A 240 -43.25 -79.64 4.77
CA VAL A 240 -42.11 -80.55 5.00
C VAL A 240 -41.90 -80.79 6.50
N ALA A 241 -41.96 -79.76 7.34
CA ALA A 241 -41.81 -79.92 8.80
C ALA A 241 -42.96 -80.74 9.41
N VAL A 242 -44.21 -80.48 9.01
CA VAL A 242 -45.40 -81.21 9.49
C VAL A 242 -45.39 -82.65 9.01
N THR A 243 -45.07 -82.94 7.74
CA THR A 243 -45.04 -84.32 7.22
C THR A 243 -43.95 -85.17 7.86
N VAL A 244 -42.78 -84.60 8.18
CA VAL A 244 -41.71 -85.29 8.92
C VAL A 244 -42.13 -85.56 10.37
N LEU A 245 -42.60 -84.54 11.10
CA LEU A 245 -42.96 -84.66 12.53
C LEU A 245 -44.25 -85.46 12.77
N SER A 246 -45.17 -85.50 11.80
CA SER A 246 -46.41 -86.28 11.89
C SER A 246 -46.15 -87.79 12.06
N ARG A 247 -45.01 -88.28 11.56
CA ARG A 247 -44.61 -89.70 11.66
C ARG A 247 -44.29 -90.13 13.10
N SER A 248 -43.94 -89.19 13.99
CA SER A 248 -43.49 -89.46 15.36
C SER A 248 -44.39 -88.86 16.45
N LEU A 249 -45.06 -87.73 16.20
CA LEU A 249 -45.95 -87.06 17.17
C LEU A 249 -47.44 -87.14 16.81
N GLY A 250 -47.79 -87.57 15.59
CA GLY A 250 -49.15 -87.45 15.05
C GLY A 250 -49.46 -86.04 14.52
N LYS A 251 -50.38 -85.96 13.56
CA LYS A 251 -50.57 -84.76 12.71
C LYS A 251 -50.85 -83.47 13.49
N GLN A 252 -51.76 -83.49 14.46
CA GLN A 252 -52.17 -82.30 15.20
C GLN A 252 -51.06 -81.77 16.14
N ALA A 253 -50.35 -82.66 16.84
CA ALA A 253 -49.25 -82.27 17.73
C ALA A 253 -48.00 -81.83 16.94
N ALA A 254 -47.75 -82.45 15.77
CA ALA A 254 -46.73 -81.99 14.84
C ALA A 254 -47.03 -80.56 14.33
N GLN A 255 -48.26 -80.31 13.89
CA GLN A 255 -48.70 -79.00 13.39
C GLN A 255 -48.55 -77.90 14.45
N ALA A 256 -49.09 -78.09 15.66
CA ALA A 256 -48.98 -77.11 16.74
C ALA A 256 -47.52 -76.80 17.13
N LYS A 257 -46.62 -77.80 17.08
CA LYS A 257 -45.19 -77.62 17.36
C LYS A 257 -44.47 -76.83 16.25
N VAL A 258 -44.82 -77.06 14.99
CA VAL A 258 -44.28 -76.31 13.84
C VAL A 258 -44.76 -74.87 13.88
N GLU A 259 -46.06 -74.63 14.10
CA GLU A 259 -46.63 -73.28 14.21
C GLU A 259 -46.00 -72.48 15.36
N SER A 260 -45.80 -73.10 16.53
CA SER A 260 -45.10 -72.47 17.66
C SER A 260 -43.64 -72.11 17.33
N ALA A 261 -42.90 -72.99 16.65
CA ALA A 261 -41.52 -72.71 16.24
C ALA A 261 -41.44 -71.60 15.18
N LEU A 262 -42.31 -71.61 14.17
CA LEU A 262 -42.38 -70.58 13.13
C LEU A 262 -42.77 -69.21 13.71
N ALA A 263 -43.68 -69.15 14.69
CA ALA A 263 -44.03 -67.91 15.37
C ALA A 263 -42.85 -67.29 16.14
N VAL A 264 -42.03 -68.13 16.81
CA VAL A 264 -40.81 -67.67 17.48
C VAL A 264 -39.76 -67.21 16.48
N GLU A 265 -39.62 -67.90 15.34
CA GLU A 265 -38.70 -67.52 14.27
C GLU A 265 -39.10 -66.18 13.63
N GLN A 266 -40.38 -66.01 13.28
CA GLN A 266 -40.92 -64.76 12.74
C GLN A 266 -40.65 -63.57 13.68
N LEU A 267 -40.90 -63.72 14.98
CA LEU A 267 -40.62 -62.67 15.97
C LEU A 267 -39.13 -62.25 15.98
N ARG A 268 -38.19 -63.19 15.77
CA ARG A 268 -36.76 -62.88 15.65
C ARG A 268 -36.42 -62.26 14.30
N GLN A 269 -37.10 -62.67 13.23
CA GLN A 269 -36.94 -62.11 11.90
C GLN A 269 -37.43 -60.66 11.84
N ASP A 270 -38.58 -60.35 12.46
CA ASP A 270 -39.11 -58.99 12.61
C ASP A 270 -38.16 -58.09 13.43
N GLN A 271 -37.57 -58.62 14.49
CA GLN A 271 -36.55 -57.91 15.28
C GLN A 271 -35.30 -57.62 14.43
N LEU A 272 -34.84 -58.58 13.64
CA LEU A 272 -33.70 -58.39 12.73
C LEU A 272 -34.01 -57.37 11.62
N ILE A 273 -35.22 -57.38 11.05
CA ILE A 273 -35.67 -56.39 10.06
C ILE A 273 -35.67 -54.99 10.69
N LYS A 274 -36.23 -54.82 11.89
CA LYS A 274 -36.21 -53.55 12.64
C LYS A 274 -34.79 -53.05 12.91
N LEU A 275 -33.86 -53.94 13.28
CA LEU A 275 -32.45 -53.59 13.48
C LEU A 275 -31.73 -53.22 12.17
N ARG A 276 -31.96 -53.97 11.08
CA ARG A 276 -31.42 -53.65 9.75
C ARG A 276 -31.93 -52.31 9.22
N LEU A 277 -33.22 -52.01 9.40
CA LEU A 277 -33.79 -50.72 9.02
C LEU A 277 -33.16 -49.57 9.82
N LYS A 278 -32.95 -49.75 11.15
CA LYS A 278 -32.21 -48.79 11.98
C LYS A 278 -30.77 -48.60 11.50
N HIS A 279 -30.06 -49.68 11.18
CA HIS A 279 -28.70 -49.63 10.65
C HIS A 279 -28.64 -48.85 9.33
N ILE A 280 -29.53 -49.14 8.37
CA ILE A 280 -29.61 -48.42 7.09
C ILE A 280 -29.90 -46.93 7.31
N LYS A 281 -30.86 -46.59 8.18
CA LYS A 281 -31.18 -45.19 8.53
C LYS A 281 -30.00 -44.46 9.18
N LEU A 282 -29.22 -45.14 10.02
CA LEU A 282 -28.04 -44.57 10.68
C LEU A 282 -26.86 -44.42 9.72
N SER A 283 -26.58 -45.43 8.87
CA SER A 283 -25.57 -45.35 7.81
C SER A 283 -25.84 -44.16 6.91
N ALA A 284 -27.06 -44.06 6.35
CA ALA A 284 -27.44 -42.93 5.49
C ALA A 284 -27.45 -41.56 6.22
N LYS A 285 -27.47 -41.54 7.56
CA LYS A 285 -27.25 -40.29 8.33
C LYS A 285 -25.76 -39.97 8.48
N ILE A 286 -24.92 -40.98 8.71
CA ILE A 286 -23.47 -40.85 8.75
C ILE A 286 -22.97 -40.38 7.38
N ASP A 287 -23.33 -41.08 6.30
CA ASP A 287 -22.93 -40.75 4.92
C ASP A 287 -23.25 -39.28 4.57
N ARG A 288 -24.46 -38.79 4.94
CA ARG A 288 -24.84 -37.38 4.75
C ARG A 288 -24.00 -36.39 5.58
N LEU A 289 -23.77 -36.69 6.85
CA LEU A 289 -22.97 -35.82 7.73
C LEU A 289 -21.50 -35.81 7.31
N GLU A 290 -20.98 -36.92 6.78
CA GLU A 290 -19.64 -37.00 6.20
C GLU A 290 -19.53 -36.16 4.93
N THR A 291 -20.53 -36.21 4.03
CA THR A 291 -20.56 -35.31 2.84
C THR A 291 -20.68 -33.84 3.24
N GLU A 292 -21.55 -33.50 4.19
CA GLU A 292 -21.73 -32.11 4.67
C GLU A 292 -20.45 -31.57 5.32
N LEU A 293 -19.77 -32.40 6.13
CA LEU A 293 -18.48 -32.04 6.74
C LEU A 293 -17.37 -31.88 5.69
N GLN A 294 -17.33 -32.74 4.67
CA GLN A 294 -16.35 -32.64 3.59
C GLN A 294 -16.56 -31.38 2.77
N ASP A 295 -17.81 -31.08 2.42
CA ASP A 295 -18.22 -29.86 1.72
C ASP A 295 -17.84 -28.58 2.51
N GLU A 296 -18.03 -28.56 3.83
CA GLU A 296 -17.60 -27.43 4.68
C GLU A 296 -16.07 -27.31 4.76
N VAL A 297 -15.34 -28.43 4.81
CA VAL A 297 -13.87 -28.42 4.78
C VAL A 297 -13.33 -27.90 3.44
N GLU A 298 -14.00 -28.21 2.33
CA GLU A 298 -13.63 -27.71 1.00
C GLU A 298 -13.96 -26.22 0.86
N ARG A 299 -15.18 -25.77 1.26
CA ARG A 299 -15.53 -24.33 1.38
C ARG A 299 -14.54 -23.55 2.24
N GLY A 300 -14.16 -24.12 3.39
CA GLY A 300 -13.20 -23.51 4.32
C GLY A 300 -11.80 -23.40 3.73
N ARG A 301 -11.36 -24.41 2.98
CA ARG A 301 -10.08 -24.41 2.26
C ARG A 301 -10.04 -23.33 1.18
N ASP A 302 -11.08 -23.23 0.35
CA ASP A 302 -11.18 -22.24 -0.72
C ASP A 302 -11.21 -20.81 -0.16
N THR A 303 -11.97 -20.60 0.92
CA THR A 303 -12.03 -19.32 1.64
C THR A 303 -10.65 -18.92 2.19
N LEU A 304 -9.93 -19.86 2.80
CA LEU A 304 -8.58 -19.63 3.33
C LEU A 304 -7.55 -19.38 2.21
N GLN A 305 -7.67 -20.08 1.09
CA GLN A 305 -6.81 -19.86 -0.08
C GLN A 305 -7.03 -18.44 -0.65
N LEU A 306 -8.29 -18.01 -0.82
CA LEU A 306 -8.61 -16.67 -1.30
C LEU A 306 -8.05 -15.59 -0.36
N GLN A 307 -8.18 -15.76 0.95
CA GLN A 307 -7.58 -14.85 1.94
C GLN A 307 -6.05 -14.82 1.85
N PHE A 308 -5.40 -15.95 1.63
CA PHE A 308 -3.95 -16.02 1.46
C PHE A 308 -3.47 -15.32 0.18
N GLU A 309 -4.18 -15.52 -0.94
CA GLU A 309 -3.91 -14.84 -2.22
C GLU A 309 -4.11 -13.32 -2.10
N GLN A 310 -5.16 -12.87 -1.42
CA GLN A 310 -5.38 -11.45 -1.12
C GLN A 310 -4.21 -10.86 -0.30
N LEU A 311 -3.83 -11.50 0.81
CA LEU A 311 -2.70 -11.05 1.65
C LEU A 311 -1.37 -11.05 0.88
N GLN A 312 -1.19 -11.95 -0.08
CA GLN A 312 -0.02 -11.96 -0.96
C GLN A 312 -0.03 -10.77 -1.94
N ALA A 313 -1.19 -10.45 -2.52
CA ALA A 313 -1.36 -9.28 -3.39
C ALA A 313 -1.12 -7.96 -2.64
N GLU A 314 -1.72 -7.80 -1.45
CA GLU A 314 -1.53 -6.63 -0.58
C GLU A 314 -0.06 -6.44 -0.19
N ARG A 315 0.63 -7.53 0.21
CA ARG A 315 2.08 -7.50 0.51
C ARG A 315 2.89 -7.06 -0.71
N LEU A 316 2.55 -7.55 -1.91
CA LEU A 316 3.24 -7.19 -3.15
C LEU A 316 3.03 -5.71 -3.49
N GLU A 317 1.83 -5.17 -3.27
CA GLU A 317 1.53 -3.75 -3.47
C GLU A 317 2.26 -2.85 -2.44
N GLN A 318 2.24 -3.21 -1.16
CA GLN A 318 3.01 -2.52 -0.12
C GLN A 318 4.52 -2.51 -0.48
N LYS A 319 5.08 -3.63 -0.92
CA LYS A 319 6.47 -3.71 -1.38
C LYS A 319 6.73 -2.75 -2.55
N LYS A 320 5.88 -2.74 -3.57
CA LYS A 320 5.97 -1.79 -4.70
C LYS A 320 5.90 -0.33 -4.25
N HIS A 321 5.09 -0.02 -3.23
CA HIS A 321 4.99 1.34 -2.69
C HIS A 321 6.27 1.75 -1.94
N ILE A 322 6.83 0.87 -1.12
CA ILE A 322 8.11 1.09 -0.41
C ILE A 322 9.24 1.28 -1.43
N GLU A 323 9.28 0.46 -2.49
CA GLU A 323 10.28 0.56 -3.56
C GLU A 323 10.21 1.92 -4.28
N LYS A 324 9.02 2.36 -4.71
CA LYS A 324 8.79 3.71 -5.27
C LYS A 324 9.27 4.83 -4.34
N GLN A 325 8.91 4.78 -3.06
CA GLN A 325 9.35 5.77 -2.06
C GLN A 325 10.87 5.74 -1.88
N SER A 326 11.49 4.57 -1.88
CA SER A 326 12.95 4.43 -1.76
C SER A 326 13.68 5.04 -2.97
N GLU A 327 13.14 4.88 -4.18
CA GLU A 327 13.67 5.53 -5.37
C GLU A 327 13.52 7.06 -5.32
N GLU A 328 12.38 7.56 -4.85
CA GLU A 328 12.12 8.99 -4.70
C GLU A 328 13.05 9.65 -3.66
N LEU A 329 13.24 8.97 -2.52
CA LEU A 329 14.22 9.37 -1.49
C LEU A 329 15.64 9.37 -2.06
N PHE A 330 16.04 8.35 -2.82
CA PHE A 330 17.35 8.30 -3.47
C PHE A 330 17.53 9.41 -4.51
N LYS A 331 16.51 9.68 -5.33
CA LYS A 331 16.48 10.81 -6.28
C LYS A 331 16.62 12.16 -5.54
N LEU A 332 16.00 12.32 -4.38
CA LEU A 332 16.10 13.52 -3.55
C LEU A 332 17.48 13.65 -2.88
N GLN A 333 18.04 12.56 -2.35
CA GLN A 333 19.39 12.51 -1.80
C GLN A 333 20.43 12.91 -2.86
N LYS A 334 20.32 12.40 -4.08
CA LYS A 334 21.19 12.77 -5.20
C LYS A 334 21.09 14.26 -5.56
N LYS A 335 19.88 14.84 -5.54
CA LYS A 335 19.69 16.29 -5.71
C LYS A 335 20.34 17.09 -4.57
N MET A 336 20.21 16.63 -3.33
CA MET A 336 20.83 17.27 -2.17
C MET A 336 22.36 17.25 -2.26
N SER A 337 22.97 16.10 -2.59
CA SER A 337 24.42 15.99 -2.80
C SER A 337 24.92 16.92 -3.91
N SER A 338 24.22 17.00 -5.05
CA SER A 338 24.58 17.93 -6.14
C SER A 338 24.45 19.40 -5.72
N SER A 339 23.41 19.77 -4.97
CA SER A 339 23.28 21.11 -4.40
C SER A 339 24.39 21.44 -3.40
N LEU A 340 24.82 20.47 -2.57
CA LEU A 340 25.95 20.65 -1.64
C LEU A 340 27.29 20.83 -2.38
N GLU A 341 27.51 20.11 -3.47
CA GLU A 341 28.66 20.30 -4.36
C GLU A 341 28.67 21.72 -4.98
N ILE A 342 27.54 22.17 -5.51
CA ILE A 342 27.39 23.53 -6.05
C ILE A 342 27.64 24.59 -4.96
N LEU A 343 27.09 24.40 -3.75
CA LEU A 343 27.32 25.30 -2.61
C LEU A 343 28.79 25.33 -2.20
N SER A 344 29.49 24.19 -2.22
CA SER A 344 30.93 24.12 -1.97
C SER A 344 31.72 24.92 -3.01
N ASN A 345 31.42 24.71 -4.30
CA ASN A 345 32.05 25.43 -5.41
C ASN A 345 31.78 26.95 -5.36
N VAL A 346 30.60 27.37 -4.92
CA VAL A 346 30.26 28.79 -4.71
C VAL A 346 31.02 29.36 -3.51
N LYS A 347 31.12 28.61 -2.40
CA LYS A 347 31.89 29.01 -1.20
C LYS A 347 33.38 29.19 -1.51
N GLU A 348 33.96 28.29 -2.28
CA GLU A 348 35.36 28.37 -2.73
C GLU A 348 35.59 29.62 -3.60
N LYS A 349 34.75 29.84 -4.62
CA LYS A 349 34.81 31.05 -5.46
C LYS A 349 34.65 32.33 -4.66
N MET A 350 33.73 32.36 -3.70
CA MET A 350 33.54 33.50 -2.80
C MET A 350 34.80 33.78 -1.96
N CYS A 351 35.44 32.74 -1.42
CA CYS A 351 36.69 32.87 -0.67
C CYS A 351 37.82 33.41 -1.57
N TRP A 352 37.96 32.89 -2.79
CA TRP A 352 38.95 33.37 -3.76
C TRP A 352 38.73 34.84 -4.13
N ILE A 353 37.49 35.24 -4.43
CA ILE A 353 37.14 36.65 -4.72
C ILE A 353 37.42 37.53 -3.50
N GLN A 354 37.11 37.07 -2.27
CA GLN A 354 37.38 37.83 -1.05
C GLN A 354 38.88 38.06 -0.84
N MET A 355 39.73 37.06 -1.12
CA MET A 355 41.18 37.19 -1.09
C MET A 355 41.71 38.15 -2.17
N GLU A 356 41.19 38.07 -3.41
CA GLU A 356 41.58 39.01 -4.47
C GLU A 356 41.17 40.45 -4.13
N VAL A 357 39.94 40.66 -3.65
CA VAL A 357 39.46 41.98 -3.20
C VAL A 357 40.34 42.54 -2.08
N GLN A 358 40.79 41.71 -1.15
CA GLN A 358 41.70 42.13 -0.09
C GLN A 358 43.07 42.54 -0.64
N ALA A 359 43.69 41.74 -1.50
CA ALA A 359 44.94 42.08 -2.16
C ALA A 359 44.83 43.36 -3.03
N LYS A 360 43.67 43.61 -3.66
CA LYS A 360 43.41 44.84 -4.42
C LYS A 360 43.25 46.06 -3.52
N ARG A 361 42.68 45.93 -2.32
CA ARG A 361 42.63 47.01 -1.31
C ARG A 361 44.02 47.36 -0.80
N GLU A 362 44.88 46.37 -0.59
CA GLU A 362 46.27 46.57 -0.19
C GLU A 362 47.06 47.30 -1.29
N GLN A 363 46.94 46.87 -2.55
CA GLN A 363 47.51 47.58 -3.71
C GLN A 363 47.01 49.02 -3.84
N LEU A 364 45.73 49.28 -3.56
CA LEU A 364 45.17 50.63 -3.55
C LEU A 364 45.77 51.49 -2.43
N ALA A 365 45.87 50.97 -1.21
CA ALA A 365 46.45 51.68 -0.07
C ALA A 365 47.94 52.04 -0.29
N GLU A 366 48.72 51.14 -0.90
CA GLU A 366 50.11 51.41 -1.28
C GLU A 366 50.22 52.55 -2.31
N LEU A 367 49.35 52.55 -3.32
CA LEU A 367 49.29 53.61 -4.33
C LEU A 367 48.83 54.93 -3.73
N GLU A 368 47.83 54.95 -2.86
CA GLU A 368 47.40 56.15 -2.14
C GLU A 368 48.52 56.72 -1.27
N ALA A 369 49.27 55.88 -0.55
CA ALA A 369 50.44 56.28 0.21
C ALA A 369 51.61 56.78 -0.69
N MET A 370 51.77 56.23 -1.89
CA MET A 370 52.72 56.73 -2.88
C MET A 370 52.31 58.11 -3.42
N VAL A 371 51.02 58.29 -3.75
CA VAL A 371 50.46 59.56 -4.23
C VAL A 371 50.53 60.64 -3.14
N ALA A 372 50.28 60.29 -1.88
CA ALA A 372 50.47 61.20 -0.74
C ALA A 372 51.93 61.68 -0.65
N ARG A 373 52.91 60.76 -0.68
CA ARG A 373 54.34 61.09 -0.70
C ARG A 373 54.73 61.98 -1.89
N MET A 374 54.17 61.74 -3.08
CA MET A 374 54.41 62.59 -4.26
C MET A 374 53.79 63.98 -4.12
N ARG A 375 52.59 64.10 -3.54
CA ARG A 375 51.94 65.39 -3.24
C ARG A 375 52.74 66.21 -2.22
N ASP A 376 53.27 65.56 -1.18
CA ASP A 376 54.15 66.19 -0.19
C ASP A 376 55.46 66.68 -0.83
N LEU A 377 56.11 65.84 -1.65
CA LEU A 377 57.34 66.19 -2.36
C LEU A 377 57.09 67.38 -3.31
N LEU A 378 56.02 67.34 -4.10
CA LEU A 378 55.63 68.44 -4.99
C LEU A 378 55.38 69.74 -4.21
N THR A 379 54.72 69.65 -3.05
CA THR A 379 54.46 70.79 -2.17
C THR A 379 55.76 71.39 -1.62
N ARG A 380 56.68 70.55 -1.13
CA ARG A 380 58.02 70.98 -0.67
C ARG A 380 58.82 71.62 -1.81
N THR A 381 58.84 71.02 -3.00
CA THR A 381 59.53 71.57 -4.17
C THR A 381 58.92 72.90 -4.63
N LYS A 382 57.59 73.04 -4.61
CA LYS A 382 56.90 74.31 -4.88
C LYS A 382 57.23 75.38 -3.84
N GLN A 383 57.29 75.02 -2.55
CA GLN A 383 57.71 75.94 -1.48
C GLN A 383 59.17 76.39 -1.66
N ALA A 384 60.08 75.48 -2.00
CA ALA A 384 61.48 75.79 -2.28
C ALA A 384 61.62 76.72 -3.50
N GLY A 385 60.93 76.42 -4.61
CA GLY A 385 60.87 77.28 -5.79
C GLY A 385 60.32 78.68 -5.49
N ASN A 386 59.23 78.75 -4.72
CA ASN A 386 58.67 80.03 -4.25
C ASN A 386 59.66 80.80 -3.35
N SER A 387 60.50 80.11 -2.56
CA SER A 387 61.54 80.79 -1.78
C SER A 387 62.66 81.32 -2.66
N LEU A 388 63.17 80.51 -3.59
CA LEU A 388 64.17 80.96 -4.57
C LEU A 388 63.64 82.13 -5.41
N GLN A 389 62.36 82.15 -5.77
CA GLN A 389 61.73 83.29 -6.45
C GLN A 389 61.71 84.55 -5.57
N ARG A 390 61.31 84.44 -4.29
CA ARG A 390 61.36 85.55 -3.32
C ARG A 390 62.78 86.06 -3.12
N ASP A 391 63.76 85.18 -3.00
CA ASP A 391 65.15 85.55 -2.76
C ASP A 391 65.83 86.11 -4.02
N ASN A 392 65.46 85.63 -5.22
CA ASN A 392 65.84 86.25 -6.50
C ASN A 392 65.26 87.65 -6.66
N GLN A 393 64.00 87.85 -6.24
CA GLN A 393 63.35 89.16 -6.24
C GLN A 393 64.04 90.13 -5.27
N ARG A 394 64.33 89.69 -4.04
CA ARG A 394 65.15 90.45 -3.06
C ARG A 394 66.54 90.78 -3.58
N LEU A 395 67.17 89.88 -4.33
CA LEU A 395 68.48 90.13 -4.96
C LEU A 395 68.39 91.14 -6.10
N LYS A 396 67.30 91.14 -6.89
CA LYS A 396 67.03 92.18 -7.90
C LYS A 396 66.85 93.55 -7.24
N GLU A 397 66.07 93.62 -6.17
CA GLU A 397 65.87 94.84 -5.36
C GLU A 397 67.21 95.35 -4.80
N ARG A 398 68.01 94.46 -4.20
CA ARG A 398 69.35 94.80 -3.67
C ARG A 398 70.38 95.18 -4.74
N ARG A 399 70.23 94.73 -5.99
CA ARG A 399 71.14 95.13 -7.09
C ARG A 399 70.98 96.60 -7.47
N GLY A 400 69.85 97.25 -7.16
CA GLY A 400 69.65 98.68 -7.40
C GLY A 400 70.05 99.11 -8.82
N LEU A 401 70.90 100.15 -8.92
CA LEU A 401 71.38 100.67 -10.21
C LEU A 401 72.21 99.65 -11.01
N LEU A 402 72.98 98.77 -10.35
CA LEU A 402 73.75 97.70 -11.01
C LEU A 402 72.86 96.68 -11.74
N GLY A 403 71.57 96.62 -11.42
CA GLY A 403 70.60 95.77 -12.10
C GLY A 403 70.12 96.32 -13.45
N ASN A 404 70.24 97.64 -13.68
CA ASN A 404 69.76 98.30 -14.89
C ASN A 404 70.92 98.97 -15.64
N ARG A 405 71.46 98.26 -16.64
CA ARG A 405 72.61 98.71 -17.43
C ARG A 405 72.41 100.08 -18.07
N VAL A 406 71.19 100.40 -18.52
CA VAL A 406 70.89 101.69 -19.18
C VAL A 406 70.99 102.82 -18.17
N LEU A 407 70.32 102.68 -17.02
CA LEU A 407 70.36 103.71 -15.96
C LEU A 407 71.75 103.87 -15.32
N LEU A 408 72.53 102.78 -15.24
CA LEU A 408 73.92 102.84 -14.79
C LEU A 408 74.80 103.58 -15.80
N GLN A 409 74.64 103.28 -17.09
CA GLN A 409 75.35 103.96 -18.18
C GLN A 409 74.97 105.44 -18.26
N ASP A 410 73.69 105.80 -18.14
CA ASP A 410 73.24 107.19 -18.06
C ASP A 410 73.85 107.93 -16.85
N PHE A 411 74.02 107.25 -15.71
CA PHE A 411 74.67 107.83 -14.53
C PHE A 411 76.19 107.99 -14.74
N GLU A 412 76.85 107.01 -15.34
CA GLU A 412 78.27 107.09 -15.73
C GLU A 412 78.50 108.21 -16.76
N ASP A 413 77.64 108.36 -17.77
CA ASP A 413 77.67 109.41 -18.78
C ASP A 413 77.33 110.81 -18.20
N THR A 414 76.44 110.88 -17.20
CA THR A 414 76.15 112.13 -16.46
C THR A 414 77.33 112.52 -15.55
N MET A 415 77.97 111.55 -14.91
CA MET A 415 79.21 111.76 -14.17
C MET A 415 80.32 112.24 -15.10
N LEU A 416 80.53 111.57 -16.25
CA LEU A 416 81.51 111.96 -17.27
C LEU A 416 81.24 113.37 -17.81
N THR A 417 80.01 113.69 -18.19
CA THR A 417 79.67 115.04 -18.69
C THR A 417 79.73 116.12 -17.61
N SER A 418 79.47 115.81 -16.33
CA SER A 418 79.68 116.77 -15.24
C SER A 418 81.16 117.01 -14.95
N LEU A 419 82.00 115.96 -14.95
CA LEU A 419 83.45 116.07 -14.83
C LEU A 419 84.06 116.86 -16.00
N LEU A 420 83.59 116.59 -17.22
CA LEU A 420 84.02 117.26 -18.44
C LEU A 420 83.53 118.73 -18.48
N LYS A 421 82.36 119.04 -17.90
CA LYS A 421 81.92 120.42 -17.66
C LYS A 421 82.75 121.15 -16.61
N ALA A 422 83.19 120.48 -15.54
CA ALA A 422 84.10 121.06 -14.56
C ALA A 422 85.46 121.40 -15.19
N TYR A 423 86.07 120.43 -15.89
CA TYR A 423 87.30 120.66 -16.67
C TYR A 423 87.16 121.80 -17.70
N ASN A 424 86.01 121.89 -18.38
CA ASN A 424 85.72 122.99 -19.29
C ASN A 424 85.53 124.33 -18.56
N HIS A 425 84.98 124.35 -17.33
CA HIS A 425 84.88 125.58 -16.54
C HIS A 425 86.26 126.09 -16.15
N ASP A 426 87.16 125.20 -15.72
CA ASP A 426 88.55 125.54 -15.37
C ASP A 426 89.33 126.06 -16.59
N LEU A 427 89.21 125.39 -17.74
CA LEU A 427 89.77 125.86 -19.03
C LEU A 427 89.22 127.23 -19.44
N LYS A 428 87.93 127.49 -19.22
CA LYS A 428 87.29 128.78 -19.54
C LYS A 428 87.75 129.91 -18.59
N TYR A 429 88.03 129.58 -17.33
CA TYR A 429 88.60 130.52 -16.35
C TYR A 429 90.05 130.89 -16.70
N ILE A 430 90.84 129.95 -17.23
CA ILE A 430 92.21 130.20 -17.72
C ILE A 430 92.20 131.05 -19.01
N LEU A 431 91.27 130.79 -19.94
CA LEU A 431 91.13 131.57 -21.18
C LEU A 431 90.66 133.02 -20.95
N TYR A 432 89.76 133.25 -19.99
CA TYR A 432 89.28 134.60 -19.67
C TYR A 432 90.42 135.50 -19.13
N ASN A 433 91.30 134.96 -18.28
CA ASN A 433 92.42 135.69 -17.71
C ASN A 433 93.56 136.01 -18.71
N MET A 434 93.62 135.34 -19.87
CA MET A 434 94.59 135.68 -20.94
C MET A 434 94.07 136.71 -21.96
N GLY A 435 92.79 137.08 -21.92
CA GLY A 435 92.20 138.08 -22.83
C GLY A 435 92.61 139.53 -22.51
N ASP A 436 92.46 139.94 -21.25
CA ASP A 436 92.60 141.35 -20.84
C ASP A 436 94.03 141.91 -20.87
N VAL A 437 95.05 141.04 -20.90
CA VAL A 437 96.46 141.48 -20.96
C VAL A 437 96.83 142.05 -22.34
N LYS A 438 96.13 141.67 -23.42
CA LYS A 438 96.46 142.08 -24.80
C LYS A 438 95.98 143.47 -25.22
N ILE A 439 95.02 144.07 -24.50
CA ILE A 439 94.43 145.37 -24.91
C ILE A 439 95.27 146.57 -24.45
N LYS A 440 96.22 146.41 -23.52
CA LYS A 440 97.08 147.50 -23.00
C LYS A 440 98.32 147.86 -23.83
N ILE A 441 98.54 147.25 -25.01
CA ILE A 441 99.81 147.38 -25.77
C ILE A 441 99.67 148.08 -27.14
N LEU A 442 98.45 148.34 -27.64
CA LEU A 442 98.21 148.86 -29.00
C LEU A 442 97.57 150.27 -29.08
N HIS A 443 98.05 151.19 -28.24
CA HIS A 443 97.79 152.63 -28.40
C HIS A 443 99.02 153.52 -28.18
N ILE A 444 100.21 152.96 -28.43
CA ILE A 444 101.42 153.73 -28.73
C ILE A 444 101.86 153.33 -30.14
N ILE A 445 101.30 154.03 -31.13
CA ILE A 445 101.80 154.38 -32.48
C ILE A 445 100.71 155.22 -33.13
#